data_AF-M0EPA1-F1
#
_entry.id   AF-M0EPA1-F1
#
_cell.length_a   1.000
_cell.length_b   1.000
_cell.length_c   1.000
_cell.angle_alpha   90.00
_cell.angle_beta   90.00
_cell.angle_gamma   90.00
#
_symmetry.space_group_name_H-M   'P 1'
#
loop_
_entity.id
_entity.type
_entity.pdbx_description
1 polymer ?
#
loop_
_entity_poly.entity_id
_entity_poly.type
_entity_poly.pdbx_seq_one_letter_code
_entity_poly.pdbx_strand_id
1 'polypeptide(L)'
;MADAYRGVFGAIPYAFRATKSLTMRAYAALGALAAGFVAVVVTLALVVWMGETVSAQGGTFLFSRSLFVVAGLGAVGPLLAPILFVARRHRRGDRVAPTYDRWMGIAGFLFLLSLYLGLIISAPEGLRDPSSSVVIGALYALPQLAGFVPPVGAALAIFATHFRLRGGSDDAALDDGAVDAEQSADAGEPTDADGSP
;
A
#
# COMPACT_ATOMS: atom_id res chain seq x y z
N MET A 1 -1.12 30.67 17.54
CA MET A 1 -0.40 29.49 18.01
C MET A 1 -0.34 28.48 16.88
N ALA A 2 0.77 28.50 16.15
CA ALA A 2 1.05 27.55 15.09
C ALA A 2 1.66 26.30 15.73
N ASP A 3 0.81 25.36 16.14
CA ASP A 3 1.28 24.02 16.49
C ASP A 3 1.69 23.30 15.21
N ALA A 4 2.98 23.50 14.93
CA ALA A 4 3.81 22.91 13.91
C ALA A 4 3.21 21.67 13.22
N TYR A 5 2.98 21.85 11.92
CA TYR A 5 3.41 20.95 10.85
C TYR A 5 4.48 19.93 11.32
N ARG A 6 4.04 18.85 11.97
CA ARG A 6 4.90 17.72 12.30
C ARG A 6 4.92 16.87 11.03
N GLY A 7 5.86 17.19 10.12
CA GLY A 7 5.94 16.75 8.72
C GLY A 7 5.93 15.24 8.45
N VAL A 8 6.64 14.78 7.41
CA VAL A 8 6.71 13.36 7.00
C VAL A 8 7.01 12.40 8.17
N PHE A 9 7.77 12.85 9.16
CA PHE A 9 8.13 12.09 10.36
C PHE A 9 7.01 11.99 11.42
N GLY A 10 5.90 12.74 11.30
CA GLY A 10 4.73 12.66 12.19
C GLY A 10 3.62 11.72 11.72
N ALA A 11 3.57 11.39 10.42
CA ALA A 11 2.50 10.55 9.85
C ALA A 11 2.59 9.08 10.29
N ILE A 12 3.82 8.58 10.46
CA ILE A 12 4.10 7.20 10.90
C ILE A 12 3.60 6.98 12.35
N PRO A 13 3.98 7.78 13.37
CA PRO A 13 3.44 7.58 14.72
C PRO A 13 1.93 7.79 14.84
N TYR A 14 1.31 8.61 13.98
CA TYR A 14 -0.14 8.78 13.97
C TYR A 14 -0.89 7.56 13.41
N ALA A 15 -0.42 6.97 12.29
CA ALA A 15 -1.04 5.77 11.71
C ALA A 15 -0.97 4.56 12.66
N PHE A 16 0.12 4.45 13.41
CA PHE A 16 0.31 3.45 14.47
C PHE A 16 -0.64 3.61 15.66
N ARG A 17 -0.99 4.85 16.02
CA ARG A 17 -1.78 5.16 17.22
C ARG A 17 -3.28 5.18 16.95
N ALA A 18 -3.68 5.48 15.71
CA ALA A 18 -5.09 5.54 15.32
C ALA A 18 -5.69 4.16 14.97
N THR A 19 -4.87 3.22 14.49
CA THR A 19 -5.36 1.94 13.97
C THR A 19 -5.51 0.88 15.06
N LYS A 20 -6.71 0.26 15.17
CA LYS A 20 -6.97 -0.88 16.08
C LYS A 20 -6.48 -2.23 15.53
N SER A 21 -6.17 -2.32 14.24
CA SER A 21 -5.73 -3.56 13.58
C SER A 21 -4.25 -3.85 13.80
N LEU A 22 -3.94 -4.99 14.44
CA LEU A 22 -2.56 -5.46 14.65
C LEU A 22 -1.82 -5.68 13.33
N THR A 23 -2.49 -6.22 12.29
CA THR A 23 -1.88 -6.45 10.97
C THR A 23 -1.40 -5.14 10.36
N MET A 24 -2.25 -4.11 10.38
CA MET A 24 -1.88 -2.80 9.83
C MET A 24 -0.79 -2.13 10.66
N ARG A 25 -0.81 -2.31 11.99
CA ARG A 25 0.23 -1.76 12.87
C ARG A 25 1.59 -2.42 12.62
N ALA A 26 1.62 -3.75 12.47
CA ALA A 26 2.83 -4.49 12.11
C ALA A 26 3.34 -4.09 10.72
N TYR A 27 2.44 -3.94 9.74
CA TYR A 27 2.80 -3.46 8.42
C TYR A 27 3.34 -2.02 8.48
N ALA A 28 2.70 -1.11 9.21
CA ALA A 28 3.16 0.27 9.31
C ALA A 28 4.59 0.34 9.86
N ALA A 29 4.95 -0.54 10.81
CA ALA A 29 6.31 -0.68 11.32
C ALA A 29 7.28 -1.14 10.24
N LEU A 30 6.98 -2.30 9.66
CA LEU A 30 7.90 -2.97 8.76
C LEU A 30 8.00 -2.24 7.42
N GLY A 31 6.88 -1.74 6.91
CA GLY A 31 6.78 -0.95 5.68
C GLY A 31 7.48 0.39 5.79
N ALA A 32 7.35 1.10 6.92
CA ALA A 32 8.11 2.34 7.14
C ALA A 32 9.61 2.07 7.25
N LEU A 33 10.01 1.01 7.96
CA LEU A 33 11.41 0.60 8.05
C LEU A 33 11.98 0.23 6.68
N ALA A 34 11.25 -0.57 5.90
CA ALA A 34 11.64 -0.96 4.56
C ALA A 34 11.73 0.26 3.62
N ALA A 35 10.80 1.21 3.72
CA ALA A 35 10.83 2.45 2.94
C ALA A 35 12.06 3.29 3.28
N GLY A 36 12.39 3.41 4.57
CA GLY A 36 13.61 4.07 5.03
C GLY A 36 14.87 3.37 4.51
N PHE A 37 14.91 2.03 4.58
CA PHE A 37 16.01 1.24 4.04
C PHE A 37 16.19 1.45 2.53
N VAL A 38 15.12 1.38 1.73
CA VAL A 38 15.16 1.65 0.29
C VAL A 38 15.64 3.07 0.03
N ALA A 39 15.15 4.07 0.77
CA ALA A 39 15.60 5.45 0.62
C ALA A 39 17.10 5.61 0.90
N VAL A 40 17.63 4.95 1.93
CA VAL A 40 19.07 4.94 2.24
C VAL A 40 19.87 4.28 1.12
N VAL A 41 19.46 3.10 0.65
CA VAL A 41 20.14 2.38 -0.45
C VAL A 41 20.17 3.22 -1.72
N VAL A 42 19.03 3.81 -2.10
CA VAL A 42 18.93 4.69 -3.28
C VAL A 42 19.81 5.93 -3.11
N THR A 43 19.86 6.53 -1.92
CA THR A 43 20.72 7.67 -1.63
C THR A 43 22.21 7.29 -1.70
N LEU A 44 22.61 6.17 -1.13
CA LEU A 44 24.00 5.68 -1.21
C LEU A 44 24.40 5.38 -2.65
N ALA A 45 23.52 4.73 -3.41
CA ALA A 45 23.76 4.46 -4.82
C ALA A 45 23.87 5.76 -5.65
N LEU A 46 23.07 6.79 -5.32
CA LEU A 46 23.22 8.14 -5.89
C LEU A 46 24.59 8.76 -5.56
N VAL A 47 25.08 8.60 -4.33
CA VAL A 47 26.41 9.10 -3.92
C VAL A 47 27.52 8.36 -4.67
N VAL A 48 27.47 7.02 -4.75
CA VAL A 48 28.43 6.21 -5.52
C VAL A 48 28.40 6.62 -6.99
N TRP A 49 27.21 6.81 -7.55
CA TRP A 49 27.02 7.28 -8.92
C TRP A 49 27.68 8.64 -9.17
N MET A 50 27.52 9.61 -8.26
CA MET A 50 28.21 10.90 -8.36
C MET A 50 29.73 10.73 -8.34
N GLY A 51 30.25 9.83 -7.50
CA GLY A 51 31.69 9.52 -7.43
C GLY A 51 32.23 8.91 -8.73
N GLU A 52 31.49 7.99 -9.36
CA GLU A 52 31.87 7.42 -10.65
C GLU A 52 31.77 8.41 -11.81
N THR A 53 30.88 9.39 -11.70
CA THR A 53 30.66 10.42 -12.74
C THR A 53 31.86 11.38 -12.86
N VAL A 54 32.66 11.53 -11.81
CA VAL A 54 33.92 12.32 -11.84
C VAL A 54 34.93 11.75 -12.85
N SER A 55 34.79 10.47 -13.20
CA SER A 55 35.69 9.73 -14.09
C SER A 55 35.16 9.54 -15.52
N ALA A 56 33.94 10.00 -15.83
CA ALA A 56 33.25 9.67 -17.08
C ALA A 56 33.09 10.88 -18.03
N GLN A 57 33.55 10.73 -19.28
CA GLN A 57 33.32 11.71 -20.36
C GLN A 57 31.82 11.73 -20.74
N GLY A 58 31.15 12.89 -20.66
CA GLY A 58 29.69 13.02 -20.74
C GLY A 58 29.01 12.58 -22.05
N GLY A 59 27.74 12.15 -21.97
CA GLY A 59 26.90 11.72 -23.12
C GLY A 59 25.64 10.93 -22.71
N THR A 60 25.02 10.20 -23.65
CA THR A 60 23.80 9.35 -23.49
C THR A 60 23.90 8.30 -22.38
N PHE A 61 25.11 7.98 -21.91
CA PHE A 61 25.36 7.17 -20.71
C PHE A 61 24.66 7.71 -19.44
N LEU A 62 24.42 9.02 -19.33
CA LEU A 62 23.72 9.62 -18.19
C LEU A 62 22.21 9.34 -18.19
N PHE A 63 21.59 9.17 -19.36
CA PHE A 63 20.13 8.94 -19.49
C PHE A 63 19.74 7.52 -19.05
N SER A 64 20.50 6.50 -19.48
CA SER A 64 20.26 5.12 -19.05
C SER A 64 20.54 4.89 -17.56
N ARG A 65 21.45 5.68 -16.95
CA ARG A 65 21.88 5.50 -15.55
C ARG A 65 20.94 6.16 -14.52
N SER A 66 20.24 7.23 -14.89
CA SER A 66 19.30 7.92 -13.98
C SER A 66 18.00 7.14 -13.75
N LEU A 67 17.67 6.17 -14.61
CA LEU A 67 16.47 5.33 -14.47
C LEU A 67 16.44 4.51 -13.17
N PHE A 68 17.61 4.10 -12.67
CA PHE A 68 17.75 3.38 -11.40
C PHE A 68 17.14 4.16 -10.23
N VAL A 69 17.34 5.47 -10.20
CA VAL A 69 16.83 6.35 -9.13
C VAL A 69 15.31 6.39 -9.17
N VAL A 70 14.74 6.48 -10.38
CA VAL A 70 13.29 6.49 -10.60
C VAL A 70 12.68 5.15 -10.20
N ALA A 71 13.32 4.03 -10.54
CA ALA A 71 12.86 2.70 -10.15
C ALA A 71 12.90 2.51 -8.62
N GLY A 72 13.99 2.92 -7.97
CA GLY A 72 14.14 2.83 -6.52
C GLY A 72 13.14 3.70 -5.76
N LEU A 73 12.98 4.96 -6.19
CA LEU A 73 12.01 5.88 -5.57
C LEU A 73 10.56 5.49 -5.89
N GLY A 74 10.32 4.94 -7.08
CA GLY A 74 9.03 4.41 -7.50
C GLY A 74 8.51 3.28 -6.59
N ALA A 75 9.41 2.48 -6.00
CA ALA A 75 9.04 1.43 -5.05
C ALA A 75 8.56 1.98 -3.69
N VAL A 76 9.04 3.16 -3.28
CA VAL A 76 8.71 3.79 -2.00
C VAL A 76 7.23 4.22 -1.94
N GLY A 77 6.69 4.69 -3.06
CA GLY A 77 5.30 5.16 -3.16
C GLY A 77 4.28 4.10 -2.74
N PRO A 78 4.21 2.94 -3.42
CA PRO A 78 3.32 1.84 -3.06
C PRO A 78 3.61 1.25 -1.68
N LEU A 79 4.85 1.32 -1.20
CA LEU A 79 5.21 0.86 0.15
C LEU A 79 4.62 1.75 1.25
N LEU A 80 4.51 3.05 1.00
CA LEU A 80 3.90 3.99 1.95
C LEU A 80 2.39 4.16 1.73
N ALA A 81 1.88 3.82 0.55
CA ALA A 81 0.48 4.05 0.18
C ALA A 81 -0.53 3.46 1.18
N PRO A 82 -0.43 2.21 1.66
CA PRO A 82 -1.37 1.67 2.62
C PRO A 82 -1.38 2.44 3.95
N ILE A 83 -0.20 2.87 4.41
CA ILE A 83 -0.04 3.68 5.63
C ILE A 83 -0.71 5.04 5.46
N LEU A 84 -0.46 5.70 4.32
CA LEU A 84 -1.01 7.01 4.02
C LEU A 84 -2.52 6.98 3.83
N PHE A 85 -3.06 5.95 3.16
CA PHE A 85 -4.51 5.81 3.00
C PHE A 85 -5.22 5.61 4.35
N VAL A 86 -4.67 4.76 5.22
CA VAL A 86 -5.19 4.55 6.59
C VAL A 86 -5.10 5.83 7.43
N ALA A 87 -3.98 6.55 7.37
CA ALA A 87 -3.82 7.80 8.10
C ALA A 87 -4.79 8.89 7.58
N ARG A 88 -4.93 9.01 6.25
CA ARG A 88 -5.81 10.00 5.61
C ARG A 88 -7.26 9.78 6.02
N ARG A 89 -7.75 8.54 6.02
CA ARG A 89 -9.15 8.27 6.35
C ARG A 89 -9.48 8.60 7.81
N HIS A 90 -8.59 8.27 8.76
CA HIS A 90 -8.80 8.59 10.17
C HIS A 90 -8.78 10.10 10.41
N ARG A 91 -7.93 10.83 9.68
CA ARG A 91 -7.89 12.30 9.74
C ARG A 91 -9.15 12.96 9.16
N ARG A 92 -9.76 12.37 8.13
CA ARG A 92 -10.93 12.93 7.42
C ARG A 92 -12.27 12.40 7.91
N GLY A 93 -12.28 11.31 8.68
CA GLY A 93 -13.52 10.64 9.08
C GLY A 93 -14.24 9.93 7.94
N ASP A 94 -13.50 9.54 6.88
CA ASP A 94 -14.10 8.85 5.72
C ASP A 94 -14.73 7.52 6.17
N ARG A 95 -16.02 7.32 5.83
CA ARG A 95 -16.70 6.04 6.03
C ARG A 95 -16.10 4.99 5.09
N VAL A 96 -15.77 3.83 5.64
CA VAL A 96 -15.16 2.68 4.94
C VAL A 96 -15.63 1.38 5.58
N ALA A 97 -15.46 0.27 4.88
CA ALA A 97 -15.74 -1.06 5.43
C ALA A 97 -14.99 -1.32 6.76
N PRO A 98 -15.59 -2.05 7.75
CA PRO A 98 -14.95 -2.33 9.04
C PRO A 98 -13.60 -3.06 8.95
N THR A 99 -13.38 -3.82 7.88
CA THR A 99 -12.17 -4.62 7.63
C THR A 99 -11.09 -3.86 6.85
N TYR A 100 -11.32 -2.58 6.52
CA TYR A 100 -10.44 -1.77 5.69
C TYR A 100 -8.98 -1.79 6.15
N ASP A 101 -8.69 -1.56 7.42
CA ASP A 101 -7.32 -1.50 7.97
C ASP A 101 -6.60 -2.81 7.80
N ARG A 102 -7.31 -3.92 8.07
CA ARG A 102 -6.75 -5.26 7.98
C ARG A 102 -6.36 -5.57 6.54
N TRP A 103 -7.26 -5.32 5.59
CA TRP A 103 -7.00 -5.55 4.16
C TRP A 103 -5.92 -4.63 3.62
N MET A 104 -5.85 -3.39 4.07
CA MET A 104 -4.79 -2.46 3.69
C MET A 104 -3.42 -2.93 4.20
N GLY A 105 -3.36 -3.46 5.43
CA GLY A 105 -2.15 -4.09 5.96
C GLY A 105 -1.75 -5.36 5.19
N ILE A 106 -2.71 -6.22 4.84
CA ILE A 106 -2.46 -7.42 4.02
C ILE A 106 -1.92 -7.03 2.65
N ALA A 107 -2.55 -6.07 1.97
CA ALA A 107 -2.10 -5.58 0.66
C ALA A 107 -0.67 -5.00 0.74
N GLY A 108 -0.36 -4.29 1.82
CA GLY A 108 0.99 -3.82 2.10
C GLY A 108 2.02 -4.95 2.26
N PHE A 109 1.71 -5.99 3.03
CA PHE A 109 2.59 -7.16 3.18
C PHE A 109 2.74 -7.93 1.86
N LEU A 110 1.68 -8.04 1.06
CA LEU A 110 1.75 -8.62 -0.28
C LEU A 110 2.67 -7.81 -1.19
N PHE A 111 2.70 -6.48 -1.06
CA PHE A 111 3.66 -5.65 -1.78
C PHE A 111 5.11 -5.94 -1.34
N LEU A 112 5.38 -6.06 -0.03
CA LEU A 112 6.71 -6.47 0.45
C LEU A 112 7.13 -7.85 -0.10
N LEU A 113 6.23 -8.84 -0.05
CA LEU A 113 6.47 -10.16 -0.64
C LEU A 113 6.75 -10.06 -2.14
N SER A 114 6.02 -9.21 -2.85
CA SER A 114 6.20 -9.03 -4.29
C SER A 114 7.54 -8.37 -4.64
N LEU A 115 8.06 -7.47 -3.79
CA LEU A 115 9.41 -6.92 -3.98
C LEU A 115 10.47 -8.01 -3.83
N TYR A 116 10.29 -8.90 -2.85
CA TYR A 116 11.19 -10.04 -2.66
C TYR A 116 11.15 -11.00 -3.86
N LEU A 117 9.96 -11.32 -4.37
CA LEU A 117 9.81 -12.13 -5.59
C LEU A 117 10.44 -11.45 -6.81
N GLY A 118 10.25 -10.14 -6.95
CA GLY A 118 10.89 -9.36 -8.01
C GLY A 118 12.42 -9.44 -7.96
N LEU A 119 13.00 -9.40 -6.76
CA LEU A 119 14.44 -9.58 -6.52
C LEU A 119 14.92 -10.96 -6.97
N ILE A 120 14.19 -12.03 -6.63
CA ILE A 120 14.53 -13.40 -7.03
C ILE A 120 14.50 -13.55 -8.56
N ILE A 121 13.43 -13.09 -9.20
CA ILE A 121 13.25 -13.22 -10.66
C ILE A 121 14.32 -12.40 -11.42
N SER A 122 14.66 -11.22 -10.90
CA SER A 122 15.63 -10.32 -11.55
C SER A 122 17.09 -10.62 -11.21
N ALA A 123 17.36 -11.64 -10.38
CA ALA A 123 18.71 -12.00 -9.97
C ALA A 123 19.56 -12.45 -11.18
N PRO A 124 20.73 -11.83 -11.42
CA PRO A 124 21.64 -12.23 -12.49
C PRO A 124 22.28 -13.58 -12.16
N GLU A 125 22.61 -14.36 -13.19
CA GLU A 125 23.07 -15.76 -13.07
C GLU A 125 24.24 -15.96 -12.11
N GLY A 126 25.21 -15.04 -12.09
CA GLY A 126 26.38 -15.10 -11.20
C GLY A 126 26.10 -14.80 -9.73
N LEU A 127 24.89 -14.35 -9.38
CA LEU A 127 24.45 -14.05 -8.01
C LEU A 127 23.33 -14.99 -7.53
N ARG A 128 23.00 -16.03 -8.30
CA ARG A 128 21.96 -17.01 -7.94
C ARG A 128 22.56 -18.09 -7.05
N ASP A 129 21.94 -18.32 -5.90
CA ASP A 129 22.27 -19.48 -5.09
C ASP A 129 21.81 -20.77 -5.78
N PRO A 130 22.65 -21.82 -5.83
CA PRO A 130 22.23 -23.13 -6.32
C PRO A 130 21.10 -23.66 -5.42
N SER A 131 19.93 -23.88 -6.01
CA SER A 131 18.74 -24.36 -5.30
C SER A 131 18.20 -25.63 -5.93
N SER A 132 17.90 -26.63 -5.11
CA SER A 132 17.15 -27.82 -5.51
C SER A 132 15.63 -27.61 -5.49
N SER A 133 15.15 -26.43 -5.09
CA SER A 133 13.73 -26.10 -5.05
C SER A 133 13.17 -25.89 -6.45
N VAL A 134 12.15 -26.67 -6.80
CA VAL A 134 11.40 -26.53 -8.06
C VAL A 134 10.81 -25.13 -8.21
N VAL A 135 10.34 -24.53 -7.11
CA VAL A 135 9.75 -23.19 -7.12
C VAL A 135 10.80 -22.12 -7.46
N ILE A 136 11.97 -22.18 -6.84
CA ILE A 136 13.05 -21.21 -7.09
C ILE A 136 13.60 -21.41 -8.51
N GLY A 137 13.77 -22.66 -8.96
CA GLY A 137 14.16 -22.96 -10.33
C GLY A 137 13.19 -22.39 -11.36
N ALA A 138 11.88 -22.50 -11.13
CA ALA A 138 10.87 -21.91 -11.99
C ALA A 138 10.93 -20.37 -12.01
N LEU A 139 11.19 -19.73 -10.86
CA LEU A 139 11.36 -18.28 -10.78
C LEU A 139 12.62 -17.79 -11.52
N TYR A 140 13.73 -18.52 -11.43
CA TYR A 140 14.97 -18.20 -12.16
C TYR A 140 14.91 -18.44 -13.67
N ALA A 141 13.98 -19.29 -14.12
CA ALA A 141 13.74 -19.54 -15.54
C ALA A 141 12.95 -18.40 -16.23
N LEU A 142 12.30 -17.52 -15.45
CA LEU A 142 11.59 -16.38 -16.00
C LEU A 142 12.57 -15.34 -16.60
N PRO A 143 12.14 -14.59 -17.65
CA PRO A 143 12.90 -13.45 -18.14
C PRO A 143 13.15 -12.43 -17.02
N GLN A 144 14.34 -11.83 -16.97
CA GLN A 144 14.71 -10.89 -15.90
C GLN A 144 13.71 -9.73 -15.75
N LEU A 145 13.17 -9.25 -16.87
CA LEU A 145 12.16 -8.18 -16.89
C LEU A 145 10.82 -8.59 -16.26
N ALA A 146 10.52 -9.89 -16.17
CA ALA A 146 9.33 -10.36 -15.47
C ALA A 146 9.39 -10.04 -13.96
N GLY A 147 10.56 -9.71 -13.41
CA GLY A 147 10.72 -9.28 -12.02
C GLY A 147 9.94 -8.01 -11.66
N PHE A 148 9.56 -7.20 -12.65
CA PHE A 148 8.69 -6.02 -12.43
C PHE A 148 7.20 -6.38 -12.27
N VAL A 149 6.77 -7.55 -12.77
CA VAL A 149 5.35 -7.94 -12.77
C VAL A 149 4.80 -8.08 -11.35
N PRO A 150 5.45 -8.80 -10.41
CA PRO A 150 4.95 -8.91 -9.05
C PRO A 150 4.74 -7.55 -8.34
N PRO A 151 5.73 -6.64 -8.25
CA PRO A 151 5.55 -5.38 -7.54
C PRO A 151 4.55 -4.43 -8.21
N VAL A 152 4.49 -4.40 -9.53
CA VAL A 152 3.48 -3.60 -10.24
C VAL A 152 2.08 -4.16 -9.97
N GLY A 153 1.90 -5.48 -10.06
CA GLY A 153 0.63 -6.13 -9.75
C GLY A 153 0.17 -5.88 -8.31
N ALA A 154 1.08 -5.98 -7.34
CA ALA A 154 0.76 -5.71 -5.93
C ALA A 154 0.44 -4.23 -5.66
N ALA A 155 1.15 -3.29 -6.31
CA ALA A 155 0.83 -1.87 -6.22
C ALA A 155 -0.58 -1.55 -6.75
N LEU A 156 -0.94 -2.15 -7.90
CA LEU A 156 -2.30 -2.04 -8.44
C LEU A 156 -3.33 -2.70 -7.51
N ALA A 157 -3.00 -3.83 -6.88
CA ALA A 157 -3.87 -4.50 -5.91
C ALA A 157 -4.11 -3.63 -4.65
N ILE A 158 -3.11 -2.89 -4.17
CA ILE A 158 -3.29 -1.91 -3.08
C ILE A 158 -4.33 -0.86 -3.49
N PHE A 159 -4.19 -0.30 -4.70
CA PHE A 159 -5.12 0.70 -5.21
C PHE A 159 -6.52 0.09 -5.37
N ALA A 160 -6.67 -1.05 -6.04
CA ALA A 160 -7.95 -1.73 -6.18
C ALA A 160 -8.61 -2.01 -4.81
N THR A 161 -7.84 -2.45 -3.81
CA THR A 161 -8.33 -2.67 -2.44
C THR A 161 -8.83 -1.37 -1.81
N HIS A 162 -8.12 -0.27 -1.99
CA HIS A 162 -8.53 1.05 -1.50
C HIS A 162 -9.89 1.48 -2.08
N PHE A 163 -10.07 1.39 -3.40
CA PHE A 163 -11.30 1.83 -4.06
C PHE A 163 -12.49 0.94 -3.73
N ARG A 164 -12.31 -0.39 -3.76
CA ARG A 164 -13.39 -1.34 -3.46
C ARG A 164 -13.95 -1.19 -2.05
N LEU A 165 -13.07 -1.03 -1.05
CA LEU A 165 -13.49 -0.91 0.36
C LEU A 165 -13.96 0.49 0.76
N ARG A 166 -13.80 1.48 -0.12
CA ARG A 166 -14.38 2.82 0.02
C ARG A 166 -15.77 2.90 -0.60
N GLY A 167 -15.98 2.27 -1.76
CA GLY A 167 -17.26 2.28 -2.48
C GLY A 167 -18.36 1.41 -1.84
N GLY A 168 -18.01 0.29 -1.19
CA GLY A 168 -19.00 -0.56 -0.52
C GLY A 168 -19.72 0.08 0.69
N SER A 169 -19.29 1.27 1.12
CA SER A 169 -19.96 2.06 2.17
C SER A 169 -21.25 2.71 1.67
N ASP A 170 -21.33 3.00 0.37
CA ASP A 170 -22.49 3.67 -0.23
C ASP A 170 -23.66 2.68 -0.36
N ASP A 171 -23.38 1.41 -0.71
CA ASP A 171 -24.40 0.35 -0.81
C ASP A 171 -24.97 -0.06 0.57
N ALA A 172 -24.13 -0.15 1.60
CA ALA A 172 -24.58 -0.51 2.95
C ALA A 172 -25.39 0.62 3.62
N ALA A 173 -25.11 1.88 3.29
CA ALA A 173 -25.88 3.03 3.79
C ALA A 173 -27.27 3.14 3.14
N LEU A 174 -27.44 2.63 1.92
CA LEU A 174 -28.75 2.53 1.26
C LEU A 174 -29.63 1.44 1.91
N ASP A 175 -29.01 0.36 2.39
CA ASP A 175 -29.70 -0.76 3.04
C ASP A 175 -30.20 -0.37 4.44
N ASP A 176 -29.34 0.19 5.31
CA ASP A 176 -29.74 0.68 6.64
C ASP A 176 -30.79 1.81 6.56
N GLY A 177 -30.65 2.73 5.60
CA GLY A 177 -31.62 3.81 5.39
C GLY A 177 -32.99 3.33 4.89
N ALA A 178 -33.05 2.20 4.19
CA ALA A 178 -34.29 1.54 3.82
C ALA A 178 -34.97 0.87 5.03
N VAL A 179 -34.18 0.23 5.91
CA VAL A 179 -34.68 -0.42 7.13
C VAL A 179 -35.26 0.60 8.12
N ASP A 180 -34.59 1.74 8.31
CA ASP A 180 -35.08 2.83 9.17
C ASP A 180 -36.37 3.48 8.62
N ALA A 181 -36.49 3.58 7.28
CA ALA A 181 -37.66 4.12 6.62
C ALA A 181 -38.88 3.17 6.72
N GLU A 182 -38.68 1.85 6.56
CA GLU A 182 -39.73 0.85 6.78
C GLU A 182 -40.20 0.83 8.24
N GLN A 183 -39.27 0.91 9.21
CA GLN A 183 -39.62 0.93 10.63
C GLN A 183 -40.37 2.22 11.03
N SER A 184 -40.07 3.34 10.38
CA SER A 184 -40.78 4.61 10.59
C SER A 184 -42.18 4.60 9.96
N ALA A 185 -42.38 3.84 8.88
CA ALA A 185 -43.69 3.66 8.25
C ALA A 185 -44.60 2.73 9.06
N ASP A 186 -44.06 1.65 9.63
CA ASP A 186 -44.78 0.68 10.48
C ASP A 186 -45.20 1.28 11.83
N ALA A 187 -44.39 2.19 12.39
CA ALA A 187 -44.74 2.91 13.62
C ALA A 187 -45.81 4.01 13.43
N GLY A 188 -46.20 4.30 12.18
CA GLY A 188 -47.11 5.37 11.81
C GLY A 188 -48.55 4.95 11.51
N GLU A 189 -48.90 3.67 11.62
CA GLU A 189 -50.26 3.18 11.35
C GLU A 189 -51.10 3.22 12.64
N PRO A 190 -51.95 4.25 12.87
CA PRO A 190 -52.85 4.26 14.01
C PRO A 190 -53.86 3.13 13.83
N THR A 191 -53.87 2.21 14.78
CA THR A 191 -54.84 1.11 14.81
C THR A 191 -56.20 1.70 15.19
N ASP A 192 -56.95 2.19 14.20
CA ASP A 192 -58.35 2.60 14.35
C ASP A 192 -59.21 1.35 14.57
N ALA A 193 -59.19 0.83 15.79
CA ALA A 193 -60.15 -0.13 16.28
C ALA A 193 -61.26 0.62 17.03
N ASP A 194 -62.16 1.24 16.28
CA ASP A 194 -63.49 1.62 16.77
C ASP A 194 -64.54 0.66 16.19
N GLY A 195 -65.44 0.21 17.03
CA GLY A 195 -66.49 -0.74 16.65
C GLY A 195 -67.10 -1.48 17.83
N SER A 196 -67.75 -0.74 18.74
CA SER A 196 -68.79 -1.27 19.64
C SER A 196 -70.07 -1.60 18.82
N PRO A 197 -71.07 -2.36 19.34
CA PRO A 197 -71.79 -2.12 20.59
C PRO A 197 -71.76 -3.28 21.61
#